data_AF-A0A9P8CDE0-F1
#
_entry.id   AF-A0A9P8CDE0-F1
#
_cell.length_a   1.000
_cell.length_b   1.000
_cell.length_c   1.000
_cell.angle_alpha   90.00
_cell.angle_beta   90.00
_cell.angle_gamma   90.00
#
_symmetry.space_group_name_H-M   'P 1'
#
loop_
_entity.id
_entity.type
_entity.pdbx_description
1 polymer ?
#
loop_
_entity_poly.entity_id
_entity_poly.type
_entity_poly.pdbx_seq_one_letter_code
_entity_poly.pdbx_strand_id
1 'polypeptide(L)'
;MSTQEIKIGLWVDRDHSSVLGTTLTLSVFHANILTSFLSFLITTIIADSLFVAVVVCLYLTRPLSSSRLDLVDQVYVSMRNSRSPLLPPLEFLKALFEPRNKRRPRTLATLVFIPSVILFILKIGGFIIPPLIISSSQDAIGLLKSARCGFTVSDAATELLETIASRSYATERYATSESDFSLERIFPVDTLPFEIDRNATCPFDEKLCLLDNKSAIAFDTGLLDSHIHLGINAPVDERVQYRWRSTCMPLNVTGKVRVLSNTTYRDIYISSDEPILEVDLGPRVAFGLNYTFFYKRNLLDTQGYDVRTVSSIGGLGDDYPLQWRPRKELSRSDGDTTLVFIGTNSILYDEPVEDPVFQATNRLESGEYASDFVFRIIGCVDQHQYCNPVNKSCTALNSTLGDTYTPFTYSGISAQFATRWRLNEYTRNHYMDEGVRSLGKNALIANSIVPEHTYSSPGLQKDQWQRETQRWFETGLAKFQYKAMQFPNVPAPKTYEPEFAMDNKLAYNASMLKEINGYLVSQCGQQRVRLGSRGQNISVLGLFILSGVAFLSLASKILLCWWADRKPPSDEKKERWQQDHIWQLREAARHVPESTRFLGQGNYAQ
;
A
#
# COMPACT_ATOMS: atom_id res chain seq x y z
N MET A 1 4.39 13.36 -11.27
CA MET A 1 3.92 11.98 -11.48
C MET A 1 2.63 12.03 -12.28
N SER A 2 2.51 11.28 -13.38
CA SER A 2 1.23 11.20 -14.08
C SER A 2 0.18 10.61 -13.13
N THR A 3 -1.03 11.13 -13.18
CA THR A 3 -2.14 10.67 -12.34
C THR A 3 -2.46 9.21 -12.69
N GLN A 4 -1.97 8.28 -11.89
CA GLN A 4 -2.23 6.86 -12.10
C GLN A 4 -3.71 6.58 -11.83
N GLU A 5 -4.43 6.24 -12.90
CA GLU A 5 -5.86 5.92 -12.81
C GLU A 5 -6.08 4.59 -12.09
N ILE A 6 -7.11 4.55 -11.26
CA ILE A 6 -7.53 3.32 -10.57
C ILE A 6 -8.49 2.52 -11.47
N LYS A 7 -8.46 1.20 -11.32
CA LYS A 7 -9.40 0.30 -11.98
C LYS A 7 -10.76 0.40 -11.30
N ILE A 8 -11.78 0.79 -12.06
CA ILE A 8 -13.18 0.74 -11.64
C ILE A 8 -13.79 -0.59 -12.12
N GLY A 9 -14.54 -1.25 -11.25
CA GLY A 9 -15.23 -2.50 -11.58
C GLY A 9 -14.89 -3.64 -10.62
N LEU A 10 -15.29 -4.84 -11.04
CA LEU A 10 -15.13 -6.07 -10.26
C LEU A 10 -13.69 -6.59 -10.32
N TRP A 11 -13.19 -7.02 -9.18
CA TRP A 11 -11.94 -7.76 -9.05
C TRP A 11 -11.96 -8.63 -7.80
N VAL A 12 -10.95 -9.47 -7.64
CA VAL A 12 -10.81 -10.35 -6.49
C VAL A 12 -9.56 -9.94 -5.72
N ASP A 13 -9.76 -9.49 -4.50
CA ASP A 13 -8.70 -9.26 -3.53
C ASP A 13 -8.16 -10.60 -3.05
N ARG A 14 -6.89 -10.87 -3.34
CA ARG A 14 -6.24 -12.15 -3.02
C ARG A 14 -5.70 -12.21 -1.60
N ASP A 15 -5.94 -11.19 -0.76
CA ASP A 15 -5.79 -11.32 0.70
C ASP A 15 -6.85 -12.25 1.30
N HIS A 16 -8.01 -12.36 0.63
CA HIS A 16 -9.16 -13.13 1.08
C HIS A 16 -9.46 -14.30 0.13
N SER A 17 -10.31 -15.24 0.56
CA SER A 17 -10.81 -16.30 -0.32
C SER A 17 -11.60 -15.73 -1.50
N SER A 18 -11.70 -16.45 -2.62
CA SER A 18 -12.36 -15.91 -3.83
C SER A 18 -13.77 -15.35 -3.60
N VAL A 19 -14.54 -15.94 -2.67
CA VAL A 19 -15.91 -15.49 -2.35
C VAL A 19 -15.90 -14.22 -1.50
N LEU A 20 -15.05 -14.17 -0.47
CA LEU A 20 -14.95 -13.03 0.44
C LEU A 20 -14.21 -11.84 -0.18
N GLY A 21 -13.21 -12.11 -1.02
CA GLY A 21 -12.39 -11.10 -1.67
C GLY A 21 -12.99 -10.51 -2.94
N THR A 22 -14.14 -11.01 -3.41
CA THR A 22 -14.83 -10.38 -4.56
C THR A 22 -15.27 -8.97 -4.18
N THR A 23 -14.60 -7.99 -4.80
CA THR A 23 -14.68 -6.58 -4.47
C THR A 23 -15.06 -5.77 -5.70
N LEU A 24 -15.94 -4.80 -5.51
CA LEU A 24 -16.31 -3.82 -6.52
C LEU A 24 -15.68 -2.47 -6.15
N THR A 25 -14.76 -1.97 -6.98
CA THR A 25 -14.22 -0.61 -6.80
C THR A 25 -15.03 0.38 -7.62
N LEU A 26 -15.51 1.44 -6.99
CA LEU A 26 -16.23 2.55 -7.63
C LEU A 26 -15.56 3.89 -7.34
N SER A 27 -15.84 4.89 -8.17
CA SER A 27 -15.46 6.27 -7.82
C SER A 27 -16.28 6.75 -6.62
N VAL A 28 -15.73 7.70 -5.86
CA VAL A 28 -16.36 8.24 -4.64
C VAL A 28 -17.79 8.70 -4.89
N PHE A 29 -18.04 9.33 -6.05
CA PHE A 29 -19.39 9.76 -6.44
C PHE A 29 -20.38 8.60 -6.57
N HIS A 30 -20.04 7.56 -7.34
CA HIS A 30 -20.92 6.41 -7.55
C HIS A 30 -21.08 5.58 -6.28
N ALA A 31 -20.03 5.46 -5.48
CA ALA A 31 -20.08 4.79 -4.20
C ALA A 31 -21.04 5.51 -3.23
N ASN A 32 -21.00 6.84 -3.14
CA ASN A 32 -21.94 7.62 -2.31
C ASN A 32 -23.42 7.48 -2.76
N ILE A 33 -23.65 7.41 -4.07
CA ILE A 33 -25.00 7.11 -4.61
C ILE A 33 -25.45 5.72 -4.14
N LEU A 34 -24.56 4.72 -4.24
CA LEU A 34 -24.88 3.36 -3.82
C LEU A 34 -25.09 3.27 -2.31
N THR A 35 -24.29 3.97 -1.49
CA THR A 35 -24.49 4.10 -0.04
C THR A 35 -25.90 4.60 0.26
N SER A 36 -26.33 5.66 -0.42
CA SER A 36 -27.66 6.25 -0.25
C SER A 36 -28.77 5.27 -0.64
N PHE A 37 -28.58 4.53 -1.73
CA PHE A 37 -29.51 3.48 -2.16
C PHE A 37 -29.59 2.32 -1.16
N LEU A 38 -28.46 1.86 -0.62
CA LEU A 38 -28.41 0.80 0.39
C LEU A 38 -29.06 1.24 1.70
N SER A 39 -28.86 2.50 2.11
CA SER A 39 -29.57 3.08 3.26
C SER A 39 -31.08 3.06 3.06
N PHE A 40 -31.55 3.43 1.86
CA PHE A 40 -32.97 3.36 1.51
C PHE A 40 -33.49 1.91 1.54
N LEU A 41 -32.73 0.96 1.00
CA LEU A 41 -33.08 -0.45 0.97
C LEU A 41 -33.23 -1.05 2.38
N ILE A 42 -32.33 -0.71 3.31
CA ILE A 42 -32.43 -1.16 4.71
C ILE A 42 -33.60 -0.49 5.43
N THR A 43 -33.68 0.84 5.34
CA THR A 43 -34.68 1.63 6.09
C THR A 43 -36.10 1.40 5.61
N THR A 44 -36.31 1.28 4.30
CA THR A 44 -37.66 1.25 3.70
C THR A 44 -38.04 -0.16 3.27
N ILE A 45 -37.16 -0.88 2.57
CA ILE A 45 -37.53 -2.20 2.05
C ILE A 45 -37.48 -3.24 3.15
N ILE A 46 -36.39 -3.32 3.92
CA ILE A 46 -36.25 -4.35 4.96
C ILE A 46 -37.09 -4.00 6.19
N ALA A 47 -36.82 -2.86 6.84
CA ALA A 47 -37.43 -2.56 8.13
C ALA A 47 -38.96 -2.36 8.06
N ASP A 48 -39.48 -1.64 7.06
CA ASP A 48 -40.94 -1.47 6.94
C ASP A 48 -41.64 -2.76 6.51
N SER A 49 -41.02 -3.58 5.65
CA SER A 49 -41.63 -4.85 5.25
C SER A 49 -41.70 -5.85 6.40
N LEU A 50 -40.65 -5.95 7.21
CA LEU A 50 -40.65 -6.77 8.43
C LEU A 50 -41.67 -6.24 9.45
N PHE A 51 -41.80 -4.93 9.61
CA PHE A 51 -42.80 -4.34 10.50
C PHE A 51 -44.22 -4.72 10.08
N VAL A 52 -44.55 -4.54 8.79
CA VAL A 52 -45.87 -4.93 8.27
C VAL A 52 -46.11 -6.43 8.41
N ALA A 53 -45.10 -7.26 8.14
CA ALA A 53 -45.20 -8.71 8.33
C ALA A 53 -45.55 -9.08 9.79
N VAL A 54 -44.87 -8.46 10.76
CA VAL A 54 -45.16 -8.63 12.19
C VAL A 54 -46.58 -8.18 12.53
N VAL A 55 -47.00 -7.02 12.05
CA VAL A 55 -48.37 -6.49 12.27
C VAL A 55 -49.43 -7.45 11.72
N VAL A 56 -49.25 -7.95 10.50
CA VAL A 56 -50.18 -8.89 9.86
C VAL A 56 -50.24 -10.21 10.66
N CYS A 57 -49.10 -10.78 11.05
CA CYS A 57 -49.06 -12.01 11.85
C CYS A 57 -49.74 -11.84 13.21
N LEU A 58 -49.48 -10.73 13.91
CA LEU A 58 -50.13 -10.42 15.19
C LEU A 58 -51.64 -10.20 15.04
N TYR A 59 -52.06 -9.58 13.94
CA TYR A 59 -53.48 -9.37 13.67
C TYR A 59 -54.20 -10.69 13.37
N LEU A 60 -53.60 -11.60 12.60
CA LEU A 60 -54.21 -12.88 12.23
C LEU A 60 -54.29 -13.85 13.42
N THR A 61 -53.33 -13.77 14.34
CA THR A 61 -53.32 -14.53 15.61
C THR A 61 -54.17 -13.91 16.71
N ARG A 62 -54.73 -12.71 16.50
CA ARG A 62 -55.65 -12.05 17.45
C ARG A 62 -56.86 -12.95 17.75
N PRO A 63 -57.19 -13.17 19.04
CA PRO A 63 -58.41 -13.85 19.43
C PRO A 63 -59.64 -12.97 19.16
N LEU A 64 -60.74 -13.59 18.73
CA LEU A 64 -62.03 -12.90 18.52
C LEU A 64 -62.59 -12.49 19.89
N SER A 65 -62.47 -11.20 20.23
CA SER A 65 -63.14 -10.60 21.40
C SER A 65 -64.60 -10.28 21.05
N SER A 66 -65.51 -10.49 22.00
CA SER A 66 -66.96 -10.36 21.85
C SER A 66 -67.60 -9.15 22.53
N SER A 67 -66.86 -8.24 23.18
CA SER A 67 -67.49 -7.05 23.78
C SER A 67 -66.55 -5.87 24.05
N ARG A 68 -67.02 -4.67 23.67
CA ARG A 68 -66.49 -3.29 23.88
C ARG A 68 -65.04 -3.01 23.45
N LEU A 69 -64.87 -1.83 22.83
CA LEU A 69 -63.59 -1.23 22.43
C LEU A 69 -62.65 -1.10 23.65
N ASP A 70 -61.78 -2.09 23.87
CA ASP A 70 -60.76 -2.05 24.94
C ASP A 70 -59.43 -1.48 24.39
N LEU A 71 -58.50 -1.12 25.27
CA LEU A 71 -57.17 -0.59 24.91
C LEU A 71 -56.42 -1.52 23.94
N VAL A 72 -56.65 -2.83 24.05
CA VAL A 72 -56.13 -3.86 23.15
C VAL A 72 -56.61 -3.67 21.70
N ASP A 73 -57.88 -3.32 21.50
CA ASP A 73 -58.45 -3.13 20.18
C ASP A 73 -57.93 -1.84 19.53
N GLN A 74 -57.75 -0.78 20.32
CA GLN A 74 -57.12 0.47 19.86
C GLN A 74 -55.67 0.23 19.40
N VAL A 75 -54.92 -0.61 20.11
CA VAL A 75 -53.57 -1.02 19.73
C VAL A 75 -53.56 -1.76 18.39
N TYR A 76 -54.45 -2.73 18.16
CA TYR A 76 -54.54 -3.44 16.88
C TYR A 76 -54.94 -2.54 15.71
N VAL A 77 -55.92 -1.67 15.90
CA VAL A 77 -56.34 -0.70 14.87
C VAL A 77 -55.21 0.29 14.55
N SER A 78 -54.49 0.76 15.56
CA SER A 78 -53.34 1.66 15.38
C SER A 78 -52.19 0.99 14.62
N MET A 79 -51.83 -0.26 14.98
CA MET A 79 -50.79 -1.02 14.29
C MET A 79 -51.13 -1.23 12.82
N ARG A 80 -52.36 -1.62 12.54
CA ARG A 80 -52.81 -1.93 11.18
C ARG A 80 -52.71 -0.75 10.23
N ASN A 81 -52.93 0.45 10.76
CA ASN A 81 -52.89 1.69 9.99
C ASN A 81 -51.50 2.35 10.01
N SER A 82 -50.55 1.78 10.75
CA SER A 82 -49.14 2.20 10.77
C SER A 82 -48.37 1.52 9.64
N ARG A 83 -47.68 2.31 8.82
CA ARG A 83 -46.92 1.79 7.66
C ARG A 83 -45.43 1.58 7.94
N SER A 84 -44.95 2.03 9.09
CA SER A 84 -43.54 2.06 9.45
C SER A 84 -43.36 1.91 10.96
N PRO A 85 -42.30 1.24 11.45
CA PRO A 85 -41.90 1.22 12.85
C PRO A 85 -41.34 2.59 13.25
N LEU A 86 -42.22 3.59 13.34
CA LEU A 86 -41.94 4.83 14.07
C LEU A 86 -42.05 4.54 15.57
N LEU A 87 -41.58 5.47 16.40
CA LEU A 87 -41.75 5.41 17.86
C LEU A 87 -43.18 4.94 18.21
N PRO A 88 -43.33 3.90 19.06
CA PRO A 88 -44.63 3.34 19.37
C PRO A 88 -45.59 4.46 19.85
N PRO A 89 -46.81 4.55 19.29
CA PRO A 89 -47.83 5.49 19.76
C PRO A 89 -47.95 5.52 21.29
N LEU A 90 -48.30 6.68 21.85
CA LEU A 90 -48.41 6.89 23.31
C LEU A 90 -49.26 5.82 24.01
N GLU A 91 -50.24 5.25 23.29
CA GLU A 91 -51.12 4.18 23.76
C GLU A 91 -50.38 2.88 24.12
N PHE A 92 -49.25 2.57 23.47
CA PHE A 92 -48.39 1.44 23.81
C PHE A 92 -47.68 1.65 25.15
N LEU A 93 -47.20 2.86 25.39
CA LEU A 93 -46.57 3.22 26.67
C LEU A 93 -47.61 3.13 27.79
N LYS A 94 -48.82 3.68 27.57
CA LYS A 94 -49.92 3.56 28.55
C LYS A 94 -50.27 2.10 28.88
N ALA A 95 -50.32 1.22 27.87
CA ALA A 95 -50.58 -0.20 28.06
C ALA A 95 -49.49 -0.96 28.84
N LEU A 96 -48.23 -0.50 28.80
CA LEU A 96 -47.12 -1.06 29.59
C LEU A 96 -47.24 -0.68 31.09
N PHE A 97 -47.75 0.52 31.39
CA PHE A 97 -47.90 1.03 32.76
C PHE A 97 -49.22 0.63 33.45
N GLU A 98 -50.18 0.04 32.75
CA GLU A 98 -51.49 -0.38 33.30
C GLU A 98 -51.34 -1.47 34.38
N PRO A 99 -52.03 -1.46 35.55
CA PRO A 99 -51.72 -2.31 36.72
C PRO A 99 -51.66 -3.85 36.52
N ARG A 100 -50.87 -4.55 37.35
CA ARG A 100 -50.52 -6.00 37.27
C ARG A 100 -51.70 -6.99 37.14
N ASN A 101 -52.91 -6.59 37.52
CA ASN A 101 -54.09 -7.45 37.44
C ASN A 101 -54.64 -7.66 36.02
N LYS A 102 -54.20 -6.87 35.02
CA LYS A 102 -54.56 -7.08 33.60
C LYS A 102 -53.37 -7.65 32.82
N ARG A 103 -53.23 -8.99 32.78
CA ARG A 103 -52.10 -9.67 32.10
C ARG A 103 -52.09 -9.50 30.57
N ARG A 104 -53.25 -9.53 29.90
CA ARG A 104 -53.37 -9.51 28.43
C ARG A 104 -52.88 -8.21 27.75
N PRO A 105 -53.26 -6.99 28.16
CA PRO A 105 -52.80 -5.76 27.50
C PRO A 105 -51.30 -5.55 27.64
N ARG A 106 -50.74 -5.87 28.81
CA ARG A 106 -49.29 -5.83 29.05
C ARG A 106 -48.51 -6.77 28.14
N THR A 107 -48.91 -8.04 28.05
CA THR A 107 -48.20 -9.03 27.20
C THR A 107 -48.24 -8.60 25.73
N LEU A 108 -49.39 -8.16 25.23
CA LEU A 108 -49.53 -7.67 23.85
C LEU A 108 -48.69 -6.40 23.61
N ALA A 109 -48.69 -5.45 24.54
CA ALA A 109 -47.88 -4.25 24.44
C ALA A 109 -46.39 -4.58 24.35
N THR A 110 -45.87 -5.50 25.18
CA THR A 110 -44.48 -5.98 25.05
C THR A 110 -44.20 -6.70 23.73
N LEU A 111 -45.12 -7.54 23.24
CA LEU A 111 -44.97 -8.29 21.98
C LEU A 111 -44.90 -7.39 20.74
N VAL A 112 -45.42 -6.17 20.83
CA VAL A 112 -45.37 -5.17 19.74
C VAL A 112 -44.23 -4.18 19.95
N PHE A 113 -44.05 -3.71 21.18
CA PHE A 113 -43.07 -2.69 21.52
C PHE A 113 -41.65 -3.17 21.25
N ILE A 114 -41.30 -4.41 21.66
CA ILE A 114 -39.95 -4.95 21.49
C ILE A 114 -39.58 -5.07 19.99
N PRO A 115 -40.39 -5.73 19.12
CA PRO A 115 -40.08 -5.76 17.68
C PRO A 115 -40.05 -4.39 17.02
N SER A 116 -40.95 -3.47 17.42
CA SER A 116 -40.99 -2.11 16.86
C SER A 116 -39.72 -1.32 17.20
N VAL A 117 -39.23 -1.43 18.44
CA VAL A 117 -37.96 -0.82 18.87
C VAL A 117 -36.78 -1.45 18.14
N ILE A 118 -36.73 -2.78 18.01
CA ILE A 118 -35.66 -3.47 17.26
C ILE A 118 -35.63 -3.02 15.79
N LEU A 119 -36.79 -2.92 15.14
CA LEU A 119 -36.88 -2.48 13.74
C LEU A 119 -36.59 -0.97 13.58
N PHE A 120 -36.91 -0.16 14.59
CA PHE A 120 -36.50 1.24 14.62
C PHE A 120 -34.98 1.38 14.77
N ILE A 121 -34.35 0.58 15.64
CA ILE A 121 -32.89 0.49 15.73
C ILE A 121 -32.30 0.04 14.38
N LEU A 122 -32.91 -0.93 13.70
CA LEU A 122 -32.50 -1.34 12.37
C LEU A 122 -32.60 -0.19 11.34
N LYS A 123 -33.63 0.66 11.41
CA LYS A 123 -33.72 1.86 10.57
C LYS A 123 -32.57 2.83 10.83
N ILE A 124 -32.23 3.08 12.08
CA ILE A 124 -31.05 3.89 12.43
C ILE A 124 -29.78 3.22 11.87
N GLY A 125 -29.69 1.89 12.01
CA GLY A 125 -28.63 1.07 11.43
C GLY A 125 -28.52 1.21 9.90
N GLY A 126 -29.60 1.54 9.20
CA GLY A 126 -29.58 1.84 7.77
C GLY A 126 -28.63 2.99 7.38
N PHE A 127 -28.31 3.91 8.29
CA PHE A 127 -27.29 4.95 8.05
C PHE A 127 -25.86 4.49 8.38
N ILE A 128 -25.71 3.45 9.21
CA ILE A 128 -24.42 2.99 9.74
C ILE A 128 -23.89 1.78 8.95
N ILE A 129 -24.77 0.88 8.51
CA ILE A 129 -24.41 -0.38 7.85
C ILE A 129 -23.78 -0.17 6.47
N PRO A 130 -24.29 0.71 5.57
CA PRO A 130 -23.71 0.86 4.25
C PRO A 130 -22.23 1.30 4.25
N PRO A 131 -21.79 2.25 5.12
CA PRO A 131 -20.37 2.53 5.32
C PRO A 131 -19.53 1.35 5.83
N LEU A 132 -20.10 0.33 6.47
CA LEU A 132 -19.36 -0.87 6.89
C LEU A 132 -19.10 -1.85 5.73
N ILE A 133 -19.95 -1.81 4.70
CA ILE A 133 -19.83 -2.65 3.49
C ILE A 133 -18.89 -2.00 2.47
N ILE A 134 -18.75 -0.67 2.56
CA ILE A 134 -17.93 0.15 1.69
C ILE A 134 -16.68 0.55 2.47
N SER A 135 -15.52 -0.05 2.15
CA SER A 135 -14.28 0.34 2.82
C SER A 135 -13.83 1.72 2.33
N SER A 136 -14.13 2.73 3.14
CA SER A 136 -13.81 4.14 2.92
C SER A 136 -12.59 4.59 3.72
N SER A 137 -11.58 3.73 3.89
CA SER A 137 -10.33 4.09 4.57
C SER A 137 -9.31 4.67 3.60
N GLN A 138 -8.44 5.56 4.08
CA GLN A 138 -7.29 6.03 3.30
C GLN A 138 -6.35 4.88 2.90
N ASP A 139 -6.35 3.80 3.69
CA ASP A 139 -5.56 2.60 3.45
C ASP A 139 -6.31 1.52 2.64
N ALA A 140 -7.48 1.84 2.07
CA ALA A 140 -8.21 0.91 1.20
C ALA A 140 -7.37 0.59 -0.04
N ILE A 141 -7.19 -0.70 -0.33
CA ILE A 141 -6.36 -1.16 -1.44
C ILE A 141 -7.23 -1.45 -2.66
N GLY A 142 -6.89 -0.86 -3.80
CA GLY A 142 -7.52 -1.15 -5.08
C GLY A 142 -6.49 -1.59 -6.12
N LEU A 143 -6.95 -1.78 -7.35
CA LEU A 143 -6.09 -2.10 -8.48
C LEU A 143 -5.83 -0.86 -9.33
N LEU A 144 -4.64 -0.76 -9.90
CA LEU A 144 -4.35 0.21 -10.96
C LEU A 144 -5.07 -0.18 -12.25
N LYS A 145 -5.54 0.84 -12.97
CA LYS A 145 -5.98 0.69 -14.35
C LYS A 145 -4.74 0.45 -15.20
N SER A 146 -4.75 -0.66 -15.93
CA SER A 146 -3.67 -1.05 -16.82
C SER A 146 -3.96 -0.62 -18.25
N ALA A 147 -3.01 0.06 -18.89
CA ALA A 147 -3.07 0.38 -20.31
C ALA A 147 -2.09 -0.49 -21.13
N ARG A 148 -0.85 -0.63 -20.66
CA ARG A 148 0.22 -1.40 -21.31
C ARG A 148 1.13 -1.95 -20.22
N CYS A 149 1.40 -3.26 -20.23
CA CYS A 149 2.38 -3.87 -19.33
C CYS A 149 3.77 -3.87 -19.95
N GLY A 150 4.78 -3.57 -19.15
CA GLY A 150 6.15 -3.62 -19.60
C GLY A 150 7.16 -3.25 -18.52
N PHE A 151 8.42 -3.29 -18.92
CA PHE A 151 9.56 -2.86 -18.12
C PHE A 151 10.14 -1.58 -18.71
N THR A 152 10.43 -0.61 -17.86
CA THR A 152 11.00 0.66 -18.28
C THR A 152 12.47 0.44 -18.62
N VAL A 153 12.86 0.71 -19.88
CA VAL A 153 14.26 0.94 -20.22
C VAL A 153 14.58 2.37 -19.75
N SER A 154 15.27 2.48 -18.63
CA SER A 154 15.58 3.79 -18.04
C SER A 154 16.72 4.44 -18.81
N ASP A 155 16.48 5.61 -19.40
CA ASP A 155 17.56 6.51 -19.77
C ASP A 155 18.03 7.31 -18.53
N ALA A 156 19.11 8.07 -18.68
CA ALA A 156 19.70 8.81 -17.56
C ALA A 156 18.74 9.87 -16.97
N ALA A 157 17.91 10.50 -17.80
CA ALA A 157 16.96 11.52 -17.35
C ALA A 157 15.79 10.89 -16.56
N THR A 158 15.27 9.77 -17.05
CA THR A 158 14.23 8.99 -16.37
C THR A 158 14.77 8.46 -15.05
N GLU A 159 15.98 7.90 -15.05
CA GLU A 159 16.62 7.38 -13.83
C GLU A 159 16.73 8.46 -12.76
N LEU A 160 17.20 9.66 -13.14
CA LEU A 160 17.31 10.80 -12.23
C LEU A 160 15.96 11.18 -11.63
N LEU A 161 14.91 11.33 -12.45
CA LEU A 161 13.58 11.70 -11.96
C LEU A 161 13.00 10.66 -10.99
N GLU A 162 13.20 9.37 -11.28
CA GLU A 162 12.78 8.29 -10.42
C GLU A 162 13.55 8.27 -9.10
N THR A 163 14.87 8.47 -9.14
CA THR A 163 15.70 8.51 -7.95
C THR A 163 15.38 9.73 -7.08
N ILE A 164 15.12 10.92 -7.68
CA ILE A 164 14.66 12.11 -6.94
C ILE A 164 13.34 11.82 -6.24
N ALA A 165 12.33 11.28 -6.95
CA ALA A 165 11.03 10.96 -6.35
C ALA A 165 11.15 9.92 -5.23
N SER A 166 11.98 8.90 -5.44
CA SER A 166 12.24 7.83 -4.46
C SER A 166 12.98 8.37 -3.24
N ARG A 167 13.96 9.27 -3.42
CA ARG A 167 14.69 9.91 -2.33
C ARG A 167 13.80 10.81 -1.49
N SER A 168 12.92 11.59 -2.13
CA SER A 168 11.94 12.41 -1.41
C SER A 168 10.98 11.54 -0.60
N TYR A 169 10.46 10.46 -1.22
CA TYR A 169 9.60 9.50 -0.53
C TYR A 169 10.31 8.84 0.66
N ALA A 170 11.55 8.37 0.46
CA ALA A 170 12.34 7.76 1.50
C ALA A 170 12.62 8.73 2.66
N THR A 171 12.97 9.98 2.33
CA THR A 171 13.25 11.04 3.31
C THR A 171 12.04 11.29 4.21
N GLU A 172 10.84 11.33 3.63
CA GLU A 172 9.62 11.51 4.39
C GLU A 172 9.28 10.25 5.21
N ARG A 173 9.19 9.08 4.56
CA ARG A 173 8.53 7.88 5.10
C ARG A 173 9.40 6.98 5.98
N TYR A 174 10.70 6.98 5.76
CA TYR A 174 11.64 6.22 6.61
C TYR A 174 12.23 7.09 7.73
N ALA A 175 11.91 8.39 7.77
CA ALA A 175 12.27 9.24 8.89
C ALA A 175 11.43 8.93 10.14
N THR A 176 12.03 9.16 11.31
CA THR A 176 11.51 8.74 12.63
C THR A 176 10.35 9.56 13.17
N SER A 177 9.96 10.66 12.50
CA SER A 177 8.88 11.55 12.96
C SER A 177 7.61 11.37 12.10
N GLU A 178 6.57 10.76 12.67
CA GLU A 178 5.29 10.46 12.00
C GLU A 178 4.38 11.69 11.75
N SER A 179 4.79 12.90 12.14
CA SER A 179 3.95 14.09 12.08
C SER A 179 4.15 14.86 10.77
N ASP A 180 3.08 14.88 9.96
CA ASP A 180 2.90 15.61 8.69
C ASP A 180 3.68 15.10 7.47
N PHE A 181 3.25 13.94 6.97
CA PHE A 181 3.60 13.47 5.63
C PHE A 181 2.90 14.31 4.55
N SER A 182 3.67 14.92 3.64
CA SER A 182 3.16 15.73 2.53
C SER A 182 2.87 14.91 1.27
N LEU A 183 3.58 13.80 1.07
CA LEU A 183 3.46 12.95 -0.11
C LEU A 183 2.27 11.97 0.01
N GLU A 184 1.55 11.73 -1.08
CA GLU A 184 0.42 10.77 -1.10
C GLU A 184 0.89 9.33 -0.81
N ARG A 185 0.08 8.59 -0.05
CA ARG A 185 0.25 7.15 0.18
C ARG A 185 -0.21 6.36 -1.04
N ILE A 186 0.70 6.07 -1.97
CA ILE A 186 0.38 5.35 -3.21
C ILE A 186 0.68 3.85 -3.15
N PHE A 187 1.71 3.45 -2.41
CA PHE A 187 2.15 2.05 -2.32
C PHE A 187 1.26 1.21 -1.39
N PRO A 188 1.23 -0.13 -1.55
CA PRO A 188 0.50 -1.03 -0.65
C PRO A 188 0.90 -0.87 0.82
N VAL A 189 2.21 -0.70 1.07
CA VAL A 189 2.82 -0.44 2.38
C VAL A 189 3.66 0.83 2.31
N ASP A 190 3.72 1.61 3.40
CA ASP A 190 4.47 2.87 3.44
C ASP A 190 5.98 2.67 3.37
N THR A 191 6.47 1.62 4.02
CA THR A 191 7.88 1.26 4.06
C THR A 191 8.03 -0.24 3.87
N LEU A 192 9.14 -0.65 3.24
CA LEU A 192 9.57 -2.03 3.20
C LEU A 192 10.36 -2.30 4.49
N PRO A 193 10.04 -3.37 5.23
CA PRO A 193 10.76 -3.69 6.46
C PRO A 193 12.21 -4.07 6.16
N PHE A 194 13.12 -3.69 7.05
CA PHE A 194 14.51 -4.15 7.06
C PHE A 194 15.11 -4.03 8.45
N GLU A 195 16.15 -4.82 8.70
CA GLU A 195 16.96 -4.80 9.91
C GLU A 195 18.34 -4.19 9.62
N ILE A 196 18.93 -3.58 10.64
CA ILE A 196 20.25 -2.95 10.57
C ILE A 196 21.19 -3.68 11.53
N ASP A 197 22.27 -4.24 10.99
CA ASP A 197 23.39 -4.78 11.77
C ASP A 197 24.60 -3.84 11.64
N ARG A 198 24.93 -3.12 12.71
CA ARG A 198 26.06 -2.18 12.75
C ARG A 198 27.40 -2.83 13.10
N ASN A 199 27.40 -4.14 13.38
CA ASN A 199 28.58 -4.93 13.74
C ASN A 199 28.84 -6.03 12.71
N ALA A 200 28.48 -5.78 11.45
CA ALA A 200 28.63 -6.75 10.38
C ALA A 200 30.12 -6.94 10.04
N THR A 201 30.43 -8.13 9.52
CA THR A 201 31.78 -8.42 9.02
C THR A 201 32.02 -7.68 7.71
N CYS A 202 33.21 -7.12 7.53
CA CYS A 202 33.61 -6.49 6.29
C CYS A 202 33.49 -7.48 5.12
N PRO A 203 32.83 -7.09 4.01
CA PRO A 203 32.57 -8.00 2.90
C PRO A 203 33.77 -8.15 1.93
N PHE A 204 34.88 -7.46 2.21
CA PHE A 204 36.10 -7.42 1.39
C PHE A 204 37.29 -8.02 2.14
N ASP A 205 38.46 -8.05 1.49
CA ASP A 205 39.72 -8.38 2.17
C ASP A 205 39.94 -7.46 3.38
N GLU A 206 40.33 -8.03 4.52
CA GLU A 206 40.50 -7.33 5.80
C GLU A 206 41.40 -6.09 5.69
N LYS A 207 42.41 -6.12 4.79
CA LYS A 207 43.32 -4.99 4.58
C LYS A 207 42.67 -3.78 3.91
N LEU A 208 41.54 -3.99 3.23
CA LEU A 208 40.79 -2.91 2.58
C LEU A 208 39.76 -2.29 3.50
N CYS A 209 39.47 -2.85 4.67
CA CYS A 209 38.51 -2.30 5.60
C CYS A 209 39.19 -1.17 6.38
N LEU A 210 38.64 0.05 6.32
CA LEU A 210 39.23 1.21 7.01
C LEU A 210 39.13 1.06 8.54
N LEU A 211 38.02 0.49 8.99
CA LEU A 211 37.72 0.20 10.39
C LEU A 211 38.00 -1.27 10.69
N ASP A 212 37.78 -1.67 11.94
CA ASP A 212 37.86 -3.07 12.34
C ASP A 212 36.97 -3.96 11.45
N ASN A 213 37.37 -5.22 11.29
CA ASN A 213 36.66 -6.19 10.45
C ASN A 213 35.18 -6.41 10.86
N LYS A 214 34.77 -6.01 12.07
CA LYS A 214 33.39 -6.10 12.58
C LYS A 214 32.68 -4.75 12.70
N SER A 215 33.10 -3.75 11.93
CA SER A 215 32.53 -2.40 11.96
C SER A 215 31.80 -2.03 10.67
N ALA A 216 31.52 -3.02 9.82
CA ALA A 216 30.69 -2.81 8.63
C ALA A 216 29.22 -2.67 9.05
N ILE A 217 28.43 -2.00 8.22
CA ILE A 217 26.99 -1.92 8.39
C ILE A 217 26.31 -2.79 7.35
N ALA A 218 25.36 -3.62 7.78
CA ALA A 218 24.52 -4.42 6.90
C ALA A 218 23.04 -4.05 7.06
N PHE A 219 22.35 -3.99 5.93
CA PHE A 219 20.90 -3.80 5.84
C PHE A 219 20.29 -5.07 5.26
N ASP A 220 19.23 -5.59 5.87
CA ASP A 220 18.60 -6.84 5.43
C ASP A 220 17.07 -6.73 5.47
N THR A 221 16.42 -6.86 4.33
CA THR A 221 14.95 -6.76 4.26
C THR A 221 14.21 -7.95 4.89
N GLY A 222 14.92 -9.05 5.16
CA GLY A 222 14.25 -10.34 5.32
C GLY A 222 13.46 -10.72 4.06
N LEU A 223 12.46 -11.59 4.22
CA LEU A 223 11.64 -12.08 3.11
C LEU A 223 10.44 -11.17 2.82
N LEU A 224 10.56 -10.31 1.80
CA LEU A 224 9.50 -9.46 1.28
C LEU A 224 8.58 -10.26 0.35
N ASP A 225 7.32 -10.44 0.75
CA ASP A 225 6.26 -11.02 -0.09
C ASP A 225 5.81 -10.09 -1.23
N SER A 226 5.76 -10.62 -2.46
CA SER A 226 5.39 -9.89 -3.69
C SER A 226 3.97 -9.32 -3.67
N HIS A 227 3.05 -9.95 -2.96
CA HIS A 227 1.66 -9.55 -2.86
C HIS A 227 1.42 -8.48 -1.80
N ILE A 228 2.03 -8.67 -0.63
CA ILE A 228 1.85 -7.78 0.54
C ILE A 228 2.66 -6.49 0.34
N HIS A 229 3.96 -6.62 0.07
CA HIS A 229 4.88 -5.49 0.09
C HIS A 229 4.97 -4.76 -1.26
N LEU A 230 4.89 -5.51 -2.36
CA LEU A 230 5.08 -4.98 -3.73
C LEU A 230 3.76 -4.86 -4.51
N GLY A 231 2.67 -5.37 -3.95
CA GLY A 231 1.34 -5.17 -4.50
C GLY A 231 1.01 -6.00 -5.73
N ILE A 232 1.65 -7.14 -5.96
CA ILE A 232 1.27 -8.04 -7.06
C ILE A 232 0.09 -8.90 -6.60
N ASN A 233 -1.13 -8.58 -7.05
CA ASN A 233 -2.37 -9.27 -6.66
C ASN A 233 -2.40 -10.73 -7.19
N ALA A 234 -1.97 -11.67 -6.35
CA ALA A 234 -1.76 -13.07 -6.73
C ALA A 234 -2.14 -14.01 -5.57
N PRO A 235 -2.69 -15.19 -5.85
CA PRO A 235 -2.85 -16.25 -4.84
C PRO A 235 -1.48 -16.79 -4.38
N VAL A 236 -1.44 -17.49 -3.25
CA VAL A 236 -0.19 -17.89 -2.55
C VAL A 236 0.76 -18.71 -3.43
N ASP A 237 0.21 -19.56 -4.31
CA ASP A 237 0.94 -20.40 -5.26
C ASP A 237 1.56 -19.63 -6.43
N GLU A 238 1.14 -18.39 -6.65
CA GLU A 238 1.71 -17.49 -7.66
C GLU A 238 2.62 -16.41 -7.06
N ARG A 239 2.74 -16.35 -5.72
CA ARG A 239 3.58 -15.36 -5.02
C ARG A 239 5.04 -15.74 -4.99
N VAL A 240 5.88 -14.73 -4.81
CA VAL A 240 7.33 -14.86 -4.63
C VAL A 240 7.76 -14.04 -3.42
N GLN A 241 8.70 -14.56 -2.65
CA GLN A 241 9.37 -13.83 -1.60
C GLN A 241 10.76 -13.40 -2.08
N TYR A 242 11.15 -12.16 -1.78
CA TYR A 242 12.42 -11.57 -2.19
C TYR A 242 13.15 -11.00 -0.98
N ARG A 243 14.46 -11.19 -0.91
CA ARG A 243 15.34 -10.62 0.11
C ARG A 243 16.48 -9.87 -0.54
N TRP A 244 16.72 -8.65 -0.07
CA TRP A 244 17.90 -7.85 -0.39
C TRP A 244 18.71 -7.65 0.88
N ARG A 245 19.99 -8.00 0.80
CA ARG A 245 20.98 -7.71 1.84
C ARG A 245 22.10 -6.86 1.25
N SER A 246 22.40 -5.71 1.85
CA SER A 246 23.52 -4.85 1.44
C SER A 246 24.49 -4.67 2.60
N THR A 247 25.79 -4.89 2.39
CA THR A 247 26.82 -4.69 3.43
C THR A 247 27.82 -3.64 2.97
N CYS A 248 27.99 -2.56 3.73
CA CYS A 248 28.82 -1.41 3.40
C CYS A 248 29.95 -1.17 4.42
N MET A 249 31.11 -0.73 3.93
CA MET A 249 32.29 -0.42 4.75
C MET A 249 33.13 0.69 4.09
N PRO A 250 33.59 1.72 4.83
CA PRO A 250 34.62 2.63 4.36
C PRO A 250 35.92 1.88 4.05
N LEU A 251 36.56 2.22 2.94
CA LEU A 251 37.73 1.48 2.44
C LEU A 251 39.05 2.18 2.76
N ASN A 252 40.03 1.37 3.15
CA ASN A 252 41.43 1.75 3.21
C ASN A 252 42.07 1.60 1.82
N VAL A 253 42.32 2.74 1.18
CA VAL A 253 42.94 2.81 -0.16
C VAL A 253 44.43 3.17 -0.10
N THR A 254 45.07 3.01 1.06
CA THR A 254 46.50 3.32 1.24
C THR A 254 47.35 2.47 0.29
N GLY A 255 48.28 3.11 -0.43
CA GLY A 255 49.11 2.46 -1.45
C GLY A 255 48.38 2.13 -2.76
N LYS A 256 47.12 2.52 -2.92
CA LYS A 256 46.32 2.39 -4.16
C LYS A 256 46.08 3.73 -4.86
N VAL A 257 46.72 4.80 -4.40
CA VAL A 257 46.59 6.15 -4.95
C VAL A 257 47.92 6.57 -5.58
N ARG A 258 47.89 6.92 -6.86
CA ARG A 258 49.02 7.51 -7.58
C ARG A 258 48.79 9.02 -7.71
N VAL A 259 49.77 9.80 -7.28
CA VAL A 259 49.76 11.26 -7.45
C VAL A 259 50.45 11.59 -8.77
N LEU A 260 49.73 12.24 -9.68
CA LEU A 260 50.26 12.78 -10.91
C LEU A 260 50.57 14.27 -10.70
N SER A 261 51.83 14.65 -10.85
CA SER A 261 52.33 16.02 -10.66
C SER A 261 53.56 16.26 -11.53
N ASN A 262 53.68 17.43 -12.16
CA ASN A 262 54.74 17.77 -13.11
C ASN A 262 54.83 16.76 -14.29
N THR A 263 53.67 16.36 -14.81
CA THR A 263 53.57 15.40 -15.92
C THR A 263 52.53 15.85 -16.93
N THR A 264 52.75 15.54 -18.20
CA THR A 264 51.70 15.67 -19.23
C THR A 264 50.83 14.42 -19.21
N TYR A 265 49.53 14.60 -19.01
CA TYR A 265 48.54 13.54 -19.05
C TYR A 265 47.46 13.88 -20.08
N ARG A 266 47.33 13.05 -21.12
CA ARG A 266 46.37 13.26 -22.22
C ARG A 266 46.45 14.69 -22.80
N ASP A 267 47.67 15.11 -23.14
CA ASP A 267 47.98 16.43 -23.70
C ASP A 267 47.72 17.64 -22.77
N ILE A 268 47.42 17.40 -21.49
CA ILE A 268 47.26 18.43 -20.46
C ILE A 268 48.45 18.37 -19.50
N TYR A 269 49.17 19.48 -19.34
CA TYR A 269 50.23 19.59 -18.33
C TYR A 269 49.62 19.72 -16.93
N ILE A 270 49.97 18.79 -16.05
CA ILE A 270 49.58 18.80 -14.64
C ILE A 270 50.72 19.42 -13.84
N SER A 271 50.49 20.58 -13.22
CA SER A 271 51.47 21.23 -12.35
C SER A 271 51.61 20.53 -11.00
N SER A 272 52.69 20.79 -10.28
CA SER A 272 52.86 20.37 -8.88
C SER A 272 51.84 20.99 -7.94
N ASP A 273 51.32 22.17 -8.28
CA ASP A 273 50.43 22.95 -7.43
C ASP A 273 48.98 22.41 -7.49
N GLU A 274 48.63 21.74 -8.59
CA GLU A 274 47.32 21.13 -8.80
C GLU A 274 47.43 19.65 -9.21
N PRO A 275 47.95 18.78 -8.31
CA PRO A 275 48.15 17.38 -8.64
C PRO A 275 46.82 16.66 -8.84
N ILE A 276 46.84 15.64 -9.70
CA ILE A 276 45.70 14.74 -9.90
C ILE A 276 45.96 13.46 -9.11
N LEU A 277 44.96 13.01 -8.36
CA LEU A 277 44.97 11.76 -7.62
C LEU A 277 44.28 10.68 -8.46
N GLU A 278 45.02 9.66 -8.85
CA GLU A 278 44.53 8.51 -9.59
C GLU A 278 44.39 7.32 -8.65
N VAL A 279 43.16 6.83 -8.47
CA VAL A 279 42.83 5.76 -7.52
C VAL A 279 42.64 4.45 -8.29
N ASP A 280 43.50 3.48 -8.00
CA ASP A 280 43.53 2.18 -8.67
C ASP A 280 42.94 1.08 -7.77
N LEU A 281 41.64 0.86 -7.94
CA LEU A 281 40.88 -0.24 -7.37
C LEU A 281 40.43 -1.24 -8.45
N GLY A 282 40.99 -1.12 -9.66
CA GLY A 282 40.63 -1.90 -10.83
C GLY A 282 40.35 -1.05 -12.09
N PRO A 283 40.59 -1.60 -13.29
CA PRO A 283 40.44 -0.85 -14.54
C PRO A 283 38.97 -0.66 -14.95
N ARG A 284 38.72 0.42 -15.70
CA ARG A 284 37.47 0.60 -16.47
C ARG A 284 37.74 0.32 -17.94
N VAL A 285 37.60 -0.94 -18.33
CA VAL A 285 38.03 -1.46 -19.63
C VAL A 285 37.32 -0.78 -20.80
N ALA A 286 36.01 -0.50 -20.64
CA ALA A 286 35.18 0.21 -21.62
C ALA A 286 35.76 1.56 -22.06
N PHE A 287 36.50 2.23 -21.16
CA PHE A 287 37.04 3.57 -21.36
C PHE A 287 38.56 3.55 -21.61
N GLY A 288 39.18 2.38 -21.72
CA GLY A 288 40.63 2.23 -21.82
C GLY A 288 41.38 2.82 -20.61
N LEU A 289 40.77 2.77 -19.42
CA LEU A 289 41.33 3.32 -18.20
C LEU A 289 41.88 2.21 -17.30
N ASN A 290 43.12 2.38 -16.86
CA ASN A 290 43.80 1.43 -15.96
C ASN A 290 43.56 1.75 -14.47
N TYR A 291 42.64 2.66 -14.17
CA TYR A 291 42.32 3.13 -12.83
C TYR A 291 40.80 3.25 -12.65
N THR A 292 40.36 3.36 -11.40
CA THR A 292 38.94 3.39 -11.03
C THR A 292 38.40 4.81 -10.94
N PHE A 293 39.11 5.70 -10.27
CA PHE A 293 38.73 7.11 -10.12
C PHE A 293 39.93 8.02 -10.40
N PHE A 294 39.66 9.21 -10.89
CA PHE A 294 40.62 10.31 -10.92
C PHE A 294 40.01 11.48 -10.15
N TYR A 295 40.79 12.23 -9.39
CA TYR A 295 40.31 13.37 -8.62
C TYR A 295 41.30 14.52 -8.67
N LYS A 296 40.80 15.72 -8.94
CA LYS A 296 41.59 16.95 -8.90
C LYS A 296 41.04 17.82 -7.78
N ARG A 297 41.91 18.22 -6.86
CA ARG A 297 41.56 19.17 -5.78
C ARG A 297 41.33 20.54 -6.43
N ASN A 298 40.26 21.23 -6.07
CA ASN A 298 39.89 22.57 -6.56
C ASN A 298 39.46 22.65 -8.04
N LEU A 299 38.54 21.79 -8.49
CA LEU A 299 37.77 22.13 -9.68
C LEU A 299 36.94 23.37 -9.36
N LEU A 300 37.27 24.50 -10.00
CA LEU A 300 36.73 25.87 -9.83
C LEU A 300 35.19 26.02 -9.84
N ASP A 301 34.43 24.93 -9.96
CA ASP A 301 33.01 24.95 -10.34
C ASP A 301 32.12 23.96 -9.55
N THR A 302 32.60 23.40 -8.43
CA THR A 302 31.78 22.49 -7.62
C THR A 302 31.63 23.02 -6.19
N GLN A 303 30.48 23.61 -5.87
CA GLN A 303 30.09 23.88 -4.48
C GLN A 303 29.56 22.57 -3.86
N GLY A 304 30.06 22.18 -2.70
CA GLY A 304 29.70 20.94 -2.00
C GLY A 304 30.62 19.75 -2.33
N TYR A 305 30.19 18.56 -1.90
CA TYR A 305 30.96 17.32 -2.05
C TYR A 305 31.02 16.84 -3.52
N ASP A 306 32.06 16.09 -3.89
CA ASP A 306 32.13 15.32 -5.16
C ASP A 306 31.71 13.89 -4.87
N VAL A 307 30.65 13.39 -5.52
CA VAL A 307 30.17 12.01 -5.33
C VAL A 307 30.08 11.31 -6.67
N ARG A 308 30.78 10.19 -6.78
CA ARG A 308 30.85 9.38 -7.99
C ARG A 308 30.82 7.91 -7.64
N THR A 309 30.26 7.09 -8.53
CA THR A 309 30.15 5.65 -8.28
C THR A 309 30.80 4.82 -9.38
N VAL A 310 31.15 3.58 -9.02
CA VAL A 310 31.35 2.46 -9.95
C VAL A 310 30.68 1.24 -9.38
N SER A 311 30.19 0.37 -10.26
CA SER A 311 29.60 -0.90 -9.87
C SER A 311 30.17 -2.04 -10.70
N SER A 312 30.15 -3.23 -10.11
CA SER A 312 30.55 -4.48 -10.71
C SER A 312 29.56 -5.57 -10.27
N ILE A 313 28.91 -6.19 -11.23
CA ILE A 313 28.03 -7.35 -11.01
C ILE A 313 28.88 -8.58 -10.70
N GLY A 314 28.54 -9.28 -9.62
CA GLY A 314 29.20 -10.52 -9.22
C GLY A 314 28.89 -11.68 -10.16
N GLY A 315 29.90 -12.50 -10.46
CA GLY A 315 29.74 -13.69 -11.31
C GLY A 315 29.72 -13.40 -12.82
N LEU A 316 29.75 -12.13 -13.24
CA LEU A 316 30.13 -11.77 -14.60
C LEU A 316 31.63 -11.99 -14.76
N GLY A 317 31.99 -12.85 -15.72
CA GLY A 317 33.38 -13.06 -16.10
C GLY A 317 33.99 -11.81 -16.73
N ASP A 318 35.29 -11.86 -17.01
CA ASP A 318 36.03 -10.74 -17.60
C ASP A 318 35.48 -10.29 -18.98
N ASP A 319 34.64 -11.08 -19.64
CA ASP A 319 34.21 -10.84 -21.02
C ASP A 319 33.19 -9.70 -21.19
N TYR A 320 32.66 -9.10 -20.11
CA TYR A 320 31.73 -7.96 -20.23
C TYR A 320 32.48 -6.62 -20.39
N PRO A 321 32.44 -5.99 -21.58
CA PRO A 321 33.35 -4.90 -21.92
C PRO A 321 33.02 -3.57 -21.21
N LEU A 322 31.77 -3.41 -20.73
CA LEU A 322 31.26 -2.15 -20.16
C LEU A 322 31.54 -1.96 -18.66
N GLN A 323 32.08 -2.97 -17.97
CA GLN A 323 32.12 -3.02 -16.51
C GLN A 323 33.46 -2.57 -15.92
N TRP A 324 33.43 -1.95 -14.73
CA TRP A 324 34.61 -1.80 -13.88
C TRP A 324 35.00 -3.18 -13.34
N ARG A 325 36.27 -3.59 -13.55
CA ARG A 325 36.76 -4.87 -13.08
C ARG A 325 37.46 -4.68 -11.73
N PRO A 326 36.84 -5.08 -10.61
CA PRO A 326 37.44 -4.90 -9.29
C PRO A 326 38.74 -5.70 -9.19
N ARG A 327 39.70 -5.16 -8.44
CA ARG A 327 40.85 -5.94 -8.00
C ARG A 327 40.40 -7.14 -7.15
N LYS A 328 41.24 -8.18 -7.06
CA LYS A 328 40.91 -9.44 -6.38
C LYS A 328 40.44 -9.24 -4.94
N GLU A 329 41.01 -8.24 -4.24
CA GLU A 329 40.67 -7.89 -2.86
C GLU A 329 39.24 -7.33 -2.70
N LEU A 330 38.65 -6.80 -3.78
CA LEU A 330 37.28 -6.27 -3.86
C LEU A 330 36.31 -7.20 -4.61
N SER A 331 36.83 -8.21 -5.30
CA SER A 331 36.04 -9.07 -6.18
C SER A 331 35.20 -10.05 -5.37
N ARG A 332 33.90 -10.12 -5.69
CA ARG A 332 32.93 -11.01 -5.07
C ARG A 332 32.16 -11.76 -6.16
N SER A 333 31.95 -13.06 -5.97
CA SER A 333 31.17 -13.90 -6.89
C SER A 333 29.72 -14.08 -6.45
N ASP A 334 29.42 -13.79 -5.19
CA ASP A 334 28.14 -13.98 -4.51
C ASP A 334 27.41 -12.67 -4.21
N GLY A 335 27.81 -11.56 -4.85
CA GLY A 335 27.17 -10.25 -4.68
C GLY A 335 27.73 -9.19 -5.63
N ASP A 336 26.95 -8.13 -5.83
CA ASP A 336 27.31 -6.99 -6.68
C ASP A 336 28.05 -5.94 -5.85
N THR A 337 29.21 -5.52 -6.34
CA THR A 337 30.09 -4.58 -5.63
C THR A 337 29.90 -3.18 -6.17
N THR A 338 29.59 -2.23 -5.29
CA THR A 338 29.49 -0.80 -5.61
C THR A 338 30.53 -0.04 -4.79
N LEU A 339 31.28 0.86 -5.43
CA LEU A 339 32.12 1.84 -4.75
C LEU A 339 31.54 3.23 -4.91
N VAL A 340 31.42 3.94 -3.79
CA VAL A 340 31.01 5.34 -3.74
C VAL A 340 32.21 6.18 -3.33
N PHE A 341 32.74 6.96 -4.27
CA PHE A 341 33.77 7.96 -4.04
C PHE A 341 33.14 9.23 -3.48
N ILE A 342 33.69 9.75 -2.39
CA ILE A 342 33.27 11.00 -1.73
C ILE A 342 34.50 11.91 -1.61
N GLY A 343 34.55 12.96 -2.42
CA GLY A 343 35.55 14.03 -2.34
C GLY A 343 35.04 15.18 -1.47
N THR A 344 35.89 15.65 -0.54
CA THR A 344 35.52 16.67 0.46
C THR A 344 35.54 18.09 -0.09
N ASN A 345 36.25 18.31 -1.20
CA ASN A 345 36.23 19.53 -2.00
C ASN A 345 36.36 20.84 -1.20
N SER A 346 37.27 20.83 -0.21
CA SER A 346 37.59 21.97 0.65
C SER A 346 36.42 22.50 1.50
N ILE A 347 35.43 21.65 1.80
CA ILE A 347 34.41 21.96 2.81
C ILE A 347 35.09 22.08 4.18
N LEU A 348 34.76 23.16 4.89
CA LEU A 348 35.17 23.47 6.24
C LEU A 348 34.02 23.14 7.20
N TYR A 349 34.35 22.82 8.45
CA TYR A 349 33.36 22.53 9.48
C TYR A 349 33.49 23.49 10.65
N ASP A 350 32.36 23.94 11.20
CA ASP A 350 32.36 24.84 12.37
C ASP A 350 32.78 24.10 13.66
N GLU A 351 32.65 22.77 13.68
CA GLU A 351 32.98 21.88 14.79
C GLU A 351 33.82 20.68 14.32
N PRO A 352 34.63 20.05 15.21
CA PRO A 352 35.41 18.88 14.83
C PRO A 352 34.51 17.70 14.47
N VAL A 353 34.85 16.99 13.40
CA VAL A 353 34.13 15.81 12.90
C VAL A 353 34.96 14.55 13.09
N GLU A 354 34.43 13.60 13.85
CA GLU A 354 35.08 12.31 14.14
C GLU A 354 34.61 11.16 13.23
N ASP A 355 33.69 11.42 12.31
CA ASP A 355 33.22 10.41 11.35
C ASP A 355 34.38 9.90 10.46
N PRO A 356 34.57 8.58 10.27
CA PRO A 356 35.70 8.02 9.49
C PRO A 356 35.78 8.44 8.02
N VAL A 357 34.66 8.86 7.43
CA VAL A 357 34.53 9.28 6.03
C VAL A 357 34.65 10.79 5.91
N PHE A 358 34.02 11.54 6.83
CA PHE A 358 33.97 13.00 6.82
C PHE A 358 34.97 13.67 7.79
N GLN A 359 35.94 12.91 8.30
CA GLN A 359 36.83 13.32 9.37
C GLN A 359 37.46 14.71 9.14
N ALA A 360 37.34 15.57 10.15
CA ALA A 360 37.88 16.93 10.16
C ALA A 360 38.29 17.29 11.58
N THR A 361 39.57 17.09 11.89
CA THR A 361 40.16 17.38 13.21
C THR A 361 41.20 18.50 13.15
N ASN A 362 41.64 18.86 11.95
CA ASN A 362 42.62 19.92 11.73
C ASN A 362 41.96 21.32 11.79
N ARG A 363 42.10 21.99 12.93
CA ARG A 363 41.62 23.36 13.12
C ARG A 363 42.52 24.38 12.39
N LEU A 364 41.91 25.21 11.55
CA LEU A 364 42.55 26.31 10.85
C LEU A 364 42.67 27.55 11.74
N GLU A 365 43.53 28.49 11.34
CA GLU A 365 43.68 29.79 12.04
C GLU A 365 42.38 30.60 12.06
N SER A 366 41.56 30.46 11.02
CA SER A 366 40.24 31.09 10.90
C SER A 366 39.22 30.54 11.90
N GLY A 367 39.49 29.38 12.51
CA GLY A 367 38.70 28.80 13.60
C GLY A 367 37.92 27.55 13.19
N GLU A 368 37.63 27.39 11.89
CA GLU A 368 36.97 26.20 11.30
C GLU A 368 37.92 25.01 11.21
N TYR A 369 37.35 23.83 10.95
CA TYR A 369 38.07 22.56 10.80
C TYR A 369 38.10 22.15 9.33
N ALA A 370 39.28 21.93 8.79
CA ALA A 370 39.45 21.36 7.46
C ALA A 370 39.37 19.84 7.52
N SER A 371 38.86 19.21 6.46
CA SER A 371 38.88 17.76 6.37
C SER A 371 40.30 17.21 6.36
N ASP A 372 40.50 16.12 7.10
CA ASP A 372 41.78 15.43 7.24
C ASP A 372 42.18 14.68 5.97
N PHE A 373 41.21 14.44 5.07
CA PHE A 373 41.41 13.69 3.83
C PHE A 373 40.80 14.40 2.63
N VAL A 374 41.43 14.20 1.48
CA VAL A 374 40.95 14.75 0.21
C VAL A 374 39.68 14.03 -0.26
N PHE A 375 39.62 12.73 -0.03
CA PHE A 375 38.49 11.88 -0.37
C PHE A 375 38.47 10.61 0.48
N ARG A 376 37.32 9.96 0.48
CA ARG A 376 37.09 8.63 1.04
C ARG A 376 36.23 7.81 0.08
N ILE A 377 36.30 6.49 0.21
CA ILE A 377 35.51 5.56 -0.62
C ILE A 377 34.76 4.63 0.31
N ILE A 378 33.47 4.46 0.08
CA ILE A 378 32.65 3.42 0.73
C ILE A 378 32.42 2.32 -0.29
N GLY A 379 32.72 1.07 0.09
CA GLY A 379 32.39 -0.11 -0.70
C GLY A 379 31.16 -0.78 -0.13
N CYS A 380 30.21 -1.17 -0.98
CA CYS A 380 29.02 -1.92 -0.63
C CYS A 380 28.92 -3.20 -1.47
N VAL A 381 28.41 -4.28 -0.87
CA VAL A 381 28.09 -5.54 -1.56
C VAL A 381 26.60 -5.83 -1.42
N ASP A 382 25.90 -5.86 -2.56
CA ASP A 382 24.48 -6.20 -2.67
C ASP A 382 24.29 -7.68 -2.97
N GLN A 383 23.43 -8.35 -2.20
CA GLN A 383 23.08 -9.76 -2.37
C GLN A 383 21.56 -9.93 -2.41
N HIS A 384 21.11 -10.85 -3.27
CA HIS A 384 19.71 -11.09 -3.57
C HIS A 384 19.36 -12.55 -3.34
N GLN A 385 18.16 -12.80 -2.85
CA GLN A 385 17.62 -14.15 -2.66
C GLN A 385 16.13 -14.18 -3.02
N TYR A 386 15.71 -15.25 -3.70
CA TYR A 386 14.32 -15.48 -4.09
C TYR A 386 13.83 -16.78 -3.48
N CYS A 387 12.64 -16.75 -2.91
CA CYS A 387 12.04 -17.86 -2.19
C CYS A 387 10.62 -18.14 -2.68
N ASN A 388 10.28 -19.42 -2.71
CA ASN A 388 8.93 -19.88 -2.99
C ASN A 388 8.19 -20.08 -1.66
N PRO A 389 7.11 -19.32 -1.39
CA PRO A 389 6.42 -19.36 -0.11
C PRO A 389 5.69 -20.69 0.16
N VAL A 390 5.38 -21.49 -0.89
CA VAL A 390 4.63 -22.74 -0.76
C VAL A 390 5.51 -23.87 -0.25
N ASN A 391 6.64 -24.10 -0.92
CA ASN A 391 7.58 -25.19 -0.58
C ASN A 391 8.73 -24.74 0.33
N LYS A 392 8.83 -23.43 0.61
CA LYS A 392 9.90 -22.80 1.42
C LYS A 392 11.31 -23.00 0.86
N SER A 393 11.42 -23.32 -0.43
CA SER A 393 12.69 -23.41 -1.15
C SER A 393 13.18 -22.02 -1.50
N CYS A 394 14.47 -21.78 -1.35
CA CYS A 394 15.12 -20.49 -1.59
C CYS A 394 16.39 -20.69 -2.41
N THR A 395 16.73 -19.70 -3.23
CA THR A 395 18.07 -19.58 -3.80
C THR A 395 19.07 -19.25 -2.70
N ALA A 396 20.37 -19.46 -2.96
CA ALA A 396 21.40 -18.85 -2.12
C ALA A 396 21.36 -17.31 -2.26
N LEU A 397 21.87 -16.59 -1.26
CA LEU A 397 22.20 -15.18 -1.42
C LEU A 397 23.29 -15.05 -2.48
N ASN A 398 23.02 -14.27 -3.52
CA ASN A 398 23.90 -14.18 -4.68
C ASN A 398 23.85 -12.80 -5.33
N SER A 399 24.69 -12.56 -6.33
CA SER A 399 24.62 -11.40 -7.22
C SER A 399 23.31 -11.34 -7.99
N THR A 400 23.04 -10.22 -8.65
CA THR A 400 21.85 -10.06 -9.49
C THR A 400 21.78 -11.03 -10.67
N LEU A 401 22.93 -11.58 -11.09
CA LEU A 401 23.04 -12.63 -12.12
C LEU A 401 23.25 -14.03 -11.54
N GLY A 402 23.15 -14.17 -10.23
CA GLY A 402 23.13 -15.46 -9.57
C GLY A 402 21.92 -16.29 -9.96
N ASP A 403 21.76 -17.44 -9.29
CA ASP A 403 20.54 -18.23 -9.44
C ASP A 403 19.34 -17.48 -8.87
N THR A 404 18.33 -17.23 -9.72
CA THR A 404 17.08 -16.54 -9.36
C THR A 404 15.86 -17.45 -9.52
N TYR A 405 16.04 -18.67 -10.04
CA TYR A 405 14.95 -19.45 -10.62
C TYR A 405 14.79 -20.86 -10.08
N THR A 406 15.82 -21.46 -9.46
CA THR A 406 15.74 -22.88 -9.01
C THR A 406 14.55 -23.20 -8.11
N PRO A 407 14.03 -22.32 -7.24
CA PRO A 407 12.84 -22.63 -6.43
C PRO A 407 11.53 -22.69 -7.23
N PHE A 408 11.54 -22.24 -8.49
CA PHE A 408 10.36 -22.00 -9.33
C PHE A 408 10.31 -22.88 -10.58
N THR A 409 11.33 -23.70 -10.86
CA THR A 409 11.39 -24.53 -12.08
C THR A 409 10.69 -25.88 -11.96
N TYR A 410 10.37 -26.33 -10.74
CA TYR A 410 9.79 -27.66 -10.51
C TYR A 410 8.45 -27.90 -11.24
N SER A 411 7.69 -26.83 -11.51
CA SER A 411 6.37 -26.90 -12.17
C SER A 411 6.39 -26.45 -13.65
N GLY A 412 7.57 -26.22 -14.25
CA GLY A 412 7.67 -25.54 -15.54
C GLY A 412 7.35 -24.05 -15.46
N ILE A 413 7.10 -23.42 -16.62
CA ILE A 413 6.74 -21.99 -16.69
C ILE A 413 5.33 -21.81 -16.11
N SER A 414 5.24 -20.96 -15.09
CA SER A 414 4.01 -20.72 -14.33
C SER A 414 3.81 -19.23 -14.07
N ALA A 415 2.64 -18.86 -13.57
CA ALA A 415 2.40 -17.49 -13.10
C ALA A 415 3.38 -17.09 -11.98
N GLN A 416 3.77 -18.03 -11.11
CA GLN A 416 4.81 -17.80 -10.09
C GLN A 416 6.16 -17.48 -10.72
N PHE A 417 6.55 -18.22 -11.78
CA PHE A 417 7.77 -17.97 -12.53
C PHE A 417 7.76 -16.58 -13.17
N ALA A 418 6.62 -16.15 -13.74
CA ALA A 418 6.45 -14.82 -14.30
C ALA A 418 6.51 -13.71 -13.24
N THR A 419 5.95 -13.93 -12.04
CA THR A 419 6.09 -13.00 -10.91
C THR A 419 7.55 -12.88 -10.49
N ARG A 420 8.29 -14.00 -10.41
CA ARG A 420 9.74 -13.96 -10.14
C ARG A 420 10.46 -13.18 -11.23
N TRP A 421 10.17 -13.45 -12.50
CA TRP A 421 10.78 -12.74 -13.63
C TRP A 421 10.57 -11.23 -13.49
N ARG A 422 9.34 -10.82 -13.19
CA ARG A 422 8.98 -9.43 -12.96
C ARG A 422 9.80 -8.80 -11.82
N LEU A 423 9.99 -9.51 -10.71
CA LEU A 423 10.85 -9.04 -9.63
C LEU A 423 12.33 -8.98 -10.04
N ASN A 424 12.84 -9.99 -10.75
CA ASN A 424 14.23 -10.00 -11.20
C ASN A 424 14.54 -8.83 -12.15
N GLU A 425 13.63 -8.50 -13.07
CA GLU A 425 13.79 -7.34 -13.94
C GLU A 425 13.87 -6.02 -13.15
N TYR A 426 13.17 -5.92 -12.02
CA TYR A 426 13.31 -4.75 -11.15
C TYR A 426 14.65 -4.71 -10.42
N THR A 427 15.25 -5.86 -10.13
CA THR A 427 16.50 -5.98 -9.36
C THR A 427 17.75 -5.89 -10.21
N ARG A 428 17.64 -6.04 -11.53
CA ARG A 428 18.74 -5.89 -12.51
C ARG A 428 19.43 -4.53 -12.50
N ASN A 429 18.76 -3.53 -11.97
CA ASN A 429 19.23 -2.16 -11.88
C ASN A 429 19.74 -1.90 -10.45
N HIS A 430 21.07 -1.95 -10.28
CA HIS A 430 21.81 -1.92 -9.02
C HIS A 430 21.27 -0.90 -7.99
N TYR A 431 20.66 -1.38 -6.90
CA TYR A 431 19.91 -0.49 -6.00
C TYR A 431 20.77 0.47 -5.17
N MET A 432 21.99 0.08 -4.77
CA MET A 432 22.86 0.98 -4.02
C MET A 432 23.57 1.99 -4.95
N ASP A 433 24.08 1.53 -6.10
CA ASP A 433 24.68 2.41 -7.12
C ASP A 433 23.67 3.44 -7.64
N GLU A 434 22.50 3.00 -8.08
CA GLU A 434 21.52 3.91 -8.68
C GLU A 434 20.91 4.90 -7.69
N GLY A 435 20.86 4.54 -6.40
CA GLY A 435 20.44 5.44 -5.33
C GLY A 435 21.41 6.62 -5.13
N VAL A 436 22.64 6.52 -5.67
CA VAL A 436 23.70 7.51 -5.50
C VAL A 436 24.10 8.16 -6.84
N ARG A 437 24.35 7.34 -7.87
CA ARG A 437 24.96 7.73 -9.15
C ARG A 437 24.26 8.91 -9.81
N SER A 438 22.94 8.87 -9.89
CA SER A 438 22.14 9.91 -10.56
C SER A 438 22.02 11.19 -9.72
N LEU A 439 22.02 11.10 -8.39
CA LEU A 439 21.91 12.26 -7.50
C LEU A 439 23.23 13.00 -7.31
N GLY A 440 24.37 12.33 -7.49
CA GLY A 440 25.69 12.90 -7.21
C GLY A 440 25.78 13.40 -5.78
N LYS A 441 26.22 14.65 -5.59
CA LYS A 441 26.34 15.27 -4.25
C LYS A 441 25.04 15.28 -3.46
N ASN A 442 23.89 15.34 -4.13
CA ASN A 442 22.57 15.34 -3.49
C ASN A 442 22.19 13.98 -2.90
N ALA A 443 22.98 12.92 -3.16
CA ALA A 443 22.83 11.64 -2.48
C ALA A 443 23.22 11.72 -1.00
N LEU A 444 24.06 12.69 -0.61
CA LEU A 444 24.54 12.86 0.76
C LEU A 444 23.60 13.73 1.59
N ILE A 445 23.25 13.23 2.78
CA ILE A 445 22.65 14.01 3.86
C ILE A 445 23.61 15.13 4.26
N ALA A 446 24.91 14.87 4.33
CA ALA A 446 25.93 15.87 4.65
C ALA A 446 25.92 17.05 3.66
N ASN A 447 25.57 16.83 2.39
CA ASN A 447 25.47 17.93 1.42
C ASN A 447 24.21 18.79 1.64
N SER A 448 23.14 18.23 2.22
CA SER A 448 21.87 18.96 2.45
C SER A 448 21.95 20.01 3.56
N ILE A 449 22.99 19.96 4.40
CA ILE A 449 23.20 20.91 5.50
C ILE A 449 24.29 21.95 5.22
N VAL A 450 24.95 21.87 4.06
CA VAL A 450 25.89 22.89 3.60
C VAL A 450 25.09 24.06 3.04
N PRO A 451 25.15 25.27 3.64
CA PRO A 451 24.43 26.42 3.12
C PRO A 451 24.90 26.79 1.71
N GLU A 452 23.96 27.14 0.84
CA GLU A 452 24.27 27.56 -0.53
C GLU A 452 25.27 28.73 -0.53
N HIS A 453 26.23 28.67 -1.47
CA HIS A 453 27.29 29.67 -1.64
C HIS A 453 28.26 29.83 -0.46
N THR A 454 28.24 28.91 0.50
CA THR A 454 29.24 28.81 1.55
C THR A 454 30.03 27.51 1.42
N TYR A 455 31.30 27.54 1.81
CA TYR A 455 32.14 26.34 1.94
C TYR A 455 32.18 25.86 3.40
N SER A 456 31.23 26.28 4.24
CA SER A 456 31.15 25.86 5.64
C SER A 456 29.97 24.92 5.88
N SER A 457 30.17 23.91 6.71
CA SER A 457 29.18 22.98 7.20
C SER A 457 29.14 23.04 8.73
N PRO A 458 27.98 22.86 9.37
CA PRO A 458 27.98 22.53 10.78
C PRO A 458 28.68 21.17 11.02
N GLY A 459 28.98 20.88 12.29
CA GLY A 459 29.52 19.59 12.71
C GLY A 459 28.62 18.42 12.29
N LEU A 460 29.25 17.30 11.92
CA LEU A 460 28.57 16.05 11.56
C LEU A 460 28.60 15.05 12.73
N GLN A 461 27.60 14.17 12.77
CA GLN A 461 27.53 13.09 13.77
C GLN A 461 28.63 12.05 13.53
N LYS A 462 29.04 11.34 14.60
CA LYS A 462 30.13 10.33 14.52
C LYS A 462 29.80 9.13 13.63
N ASP A 463 28.52 8.84 13.42
CA ASP A 463 28.02 7.76 12.57
C ASP A 463 27.43 8.27 11.25
N GLN A 464 27.82 9.46 10.79
CA GLN A 464 27.27 10.09 9.59
C GLN A 464 27.36 9.16 8.37
N TRP A 465 28.47 8.47 8.12
CA TRP A 465 28.61 7.54 7.00
C TRP A 465 27.59 6.37 7.05
N GLN A 466 27.22 5.92 8.26
CA GLN A 466 26.19 4.90 8.44
C GLN A 466 24.81 5.45 8.10
N ARG A 467 24.53 6.70 8.45
CA ARG A 467 23.30 7.40 8.09
C ARG A 467 23.21 7.65 6.58
N GLU A 468 24.33 7.96 5.93
CA GLU A 468 24.40 8.09 4.47
C GLU A 468 24.04 6.79 3.76
N THR A 469 24.73 5.70 4.12
CA THR A 469 24.51 4.37 3.54
C THR A 469 23.11 3.85 3.81
N GLN A 470 22.57 4.07 5.01
CA GLN A 470 21.18 3.75 5.34
C GLN A 470 20.21 4.48 4.41
N ARG A 471 20.43 5.77 4.17
CA ARG A 471 19.53 6.55 3.32
C ARG A 471 19.64 6.14 1.85
N TRP A 472 20.81 5.72 1.37
CA TRP A 472 20.95 5.14 0.04
C TRP A 472 20.13 3.84 -0.08
N PHE A 473 20.19 2.97 0.94
CA PHE A 473 19.39 1.74 1.00
C PHE A 473 17.89 2.03 0.96
N GLU A 474 17.41 2.95 1.81
CA GLU A 474 15.99 3.36 1.86
C GLU A 474 15.52 3.97 0.54
N THR A 475 16.39 4.73 -0.14
CA THR A 475 16.11 5.25 -1.49
C THR A 475 15.94 4.12 -2.49
N GLY A 476 16.79 3.10 -2.44
CA GLY A 476 16.67 1.88 -3.24
C GLY A 476 15.36 1.12 -2.98
N LEU A 477 14.95 1.00 -1.71
CA LEU A 477 13.68 0.36 -1.34
C LEU A 477 12.45 1.12 -1.89
N ALA A 478 12.43 2.45 -1.76
CA ALA A 478 11.37 3.28 -2.34
C ALA A 478 11.33 3.16 -3.87
N LYS A 479 12.51 3.12 -4.51
CA LYS A 479 12.64 2.92 -5.97
C LYS A 479 12.13 1.54 -6.39
N PHE A 480 12.36 0.51 -5.59
CA PHE A 480 11.84 -0.84 -5.83
C PHE A 480 10.30 -0.87 -5.80
N GLN A 481 9.66 -0.24 -4.82
CA GLN A 481 8.20 -0.09 -4.79
C GLN A 481 7.68 0.68 -6.02
N TYR A 482 8.38 1.74 -6.43
CA TYR A 482 8.01 2.54 -7.59
C TYR A 482 8.09 1.73 -8.90
N LYS A 483 9.17 0.97 -9.13
CA LYS A 483 9.33 0.09 -10.29
C LYS A 483 8.26 -1.00 -10.35
N ALA A 484 7.92 -1.60 -9.20
CA ALA A 484 6.82 -2.55 -9.12
C ALA A 484 5.49 -1.93 -9.55
N MET A 485 5.20 -0.71 -9.10
CA MET A 485 3.97 0.02 -9.39
C MET A 485 3.85 0.46 -10.86
N GLN A 486 4.96 0.71 -11.56
CA GLN A 486 4.95 1.24 -12.94
C GLN A 486 4.51 0.21 -13.99
N PHE A 487 4.78 -1.08 -13.77
CA PHE A 487 4.49 -2.18 -14.71
C PHE A 487 3.19 -2.07 -15.53
N PRO A 488 2.00 -1.86 -14.94
CA PRO A 488 0.73 -1.80 -15.67
C PRO A 488 0.58 -0.68 -16.71
N ASN A 489 1.49 0.32 -16.71
CA ASN A 489 1.37 1.53 -17.51
C ASN A 489 2.65 1.92 -18.25
N VAL A 490 3.55 0.95 -18.48
CA VAL A 490 4.77 1.12 -19.26
C VAL A 490 4.67 0.25 -20.52
N PRO A 491 5.02 0.78 -21.71
CA PRO A 491 5.00 -0.04 -22.92
C PRO A 491 5.94 -1.24 -22.76
N ALA A 492 5.47 -2.43 -23.18
CA ALA A 492 6.36 -3.55 -23.40
C ALA A 492 7.48 -3.12 -24.36
N PRO A 493 8.75 -3.51 -24.10
CA PRO A 493 9.83 -3.31 -25.05
C PRO A 493 9.39 -3.85 -26.42
N LYS A 494 9.56 -3.05 -27.50
CA LYS A 494 9.09 -3.42 -28.85
C LYS A 494 9.75 -4.67 -29.43
N THR A 495 10.83 -5.14 -28.81
CA THR A 495 11.49 -6.39 -29.13
C THR A 495 12.23 -6.81 -27.86
N TYR A 496 11.76 -7.87 -27.21
CA TYR A 496 12.68 -8.74 -26.46
C TYR A 496 13.51 -9.48 -27.52
N GLU A 497 14.43 -8.75 -28.16
CA GLU A 497 15.57 -9.37 -28.82
C GLU A 497 16.41 -10.06 -27.73
N PRO A 498 17.02 -11.23 -28.02
CA PRO A 498 17.63 -12.08 -27.00
C PRO A 498 18.87 -11.49 -26.29
N GLU A 499 19.22 -10.22 -26.52
CA GLU A 499 20.45 -9.62 -25.99
C GLU A 499 20.36 -9.09 -24.55
N PHE A 500 19.16 -8.99 -23.96
CA PHE A 500 18.99 -8.67 -22.53
C PHE A 500 18.65 -9.90 -21.67
N ALA A 501 18.62 -11.09 -22.26
CA ALA A 501 18.52 -12.34 -21.52
C ALA A 501 19.88 -12.74 -20.92
N MET A 502 20.48 -11.90 -20.07
CA MET A 502 21.66 -12.28 -19.28
C MET A 502 21.32 -13.21 -18.11
N ASP A 503 20.26 -14.03 -18.21
CA ASP A 503 20.25 -15.27 -17.43
C ASP A 503 21.09 -16.27 -18.24
N ASN A 504 22.42 -16.06 -18.26
CA ASN A 504 23.38 -16.80 -19.10
C ASN A 504 23.36 -18.32 -18.87
N LYS A 505 22.55 -18.81 -17.92
CA LYS A 505 22.37 -20.23 -17.61
C LYS A 505 21.11 -20.85 -18.25
N LEU A 506 20.16 -20.05 -18.72
CA LEU A 506 18.95 -20.53 -19.38
C LEU A 506 18.74 -19.83 -20.72
N ALA A 507 19.11 -20.51 -21.80
CA ALA A 507 18.71 -20.12 -23.15
C ALA A 507 17.19 -20.32 -23.30
N TYR A 508 16.41 -19.25 -23.11
CA TYR A 508 14.98 -19.30 -23.35
C TYR A 508 14.70 -19.29 -24.85
N ASN A 509 14.08 -20.35 -25.36
CA ASN A 509 13.55 -20.35 -26.72
C ASN A 509 12.32 -19.41 -26.85
N ALA A 510 11.95 -19.07 -28.09
CA ALA A 510 10.85 -18.17 -28.38
C ALA A 510 9.49 -18.66 -27.82
N SER A 511 9.28 -19.97 -27.72
CA SER A 511 8.05 -20.55 -27.17
C SER A 511 7.91 -20.28 -25.67
N MET A 512 8.99 -20.45 -24.92
CA MET A 512 9.04 -20.17 -23.48
C MET A 512 8.84 -18.69 -23.20
N LEU A 513 9.48 -17.81 -23.97
CA LEU A 513 9.28 -16.36 -23.85
C LEU A 513 7.82 -15.95 -24.11
N LYS A 514 7.18 -16.58 -25.10
CA LYS A 514 5.75 -16.35 -25.39
C LYS A 514 4.86 -16.76 -24.21
N GLU A 515 5.17 -17.88 -23.56
CA GLU A 515 4.42 -18.37 -22.40
C GLU A 515 4.60 -17.46 -21.17
N ILE A 516 5.84 -17.08 -20.86
CA ILE A 516 6.15 -16.10 -19.81
C ILE A 516 5.38 -14.79 -20.07
N ASN A 517 5.42 -14.29 -21.30
CA ASN A 517 4.71 -13.07 -21.67
C ASN A 517 3.18 -13.21 -21.51
N GLY A 518 2.61 -14.39 -21.78
CA GLY A 518 1.20 -14.68 -21.53
C GLY A 518 0.82 -14.48 -20.05
N TYR A 519 1.66 -14.96 -19.13
CA TYR A 519 1.48 -14.76 -17.69
C TYR A 519 1.74 -13.31 -17.25
N LEU A 520 2.75 -12.64 -17.81
CA LEU A 520 3.01 -11.22 -17.51
C LEU A 520 1.83 -10.33 -17.93
N VAL A 521 1.22 -10.61 -19.08
CA VAL A 521 0.02 -9.92 -19.56
C VAL A 521 -1.17 -10.19 -18.63
N SER A 522 -1.35 -11.41 -18.11
CA SER A 522 -2.42 -11.70 -17.15
C SER A 522 -2.24 -10.96 -15.81
N GLN A 523 -0.98 -10.70 -15.43
CA GLN A 523 -0.61 -9.93 -14.24
C GLN A 523 -0.65 -8.40 -14.45
N CYS A 524 -0.83 -7.93 -15.69
CA CYS A 524 -0.83 -6.50 -16.04
C CYS A 524 -1.84 -5.70 -15.21
N GLY A 525 -3.08 -6.16 -15.12
CA GLY A 525 -4.13 -5.50 -14.34
C GLY A 525 -4.16 -5.88 -12.86
N GLN A 526 -3.11 -6.50 -12.34
CA GLN A 526 -3.04 -7.06 -10.98
C GLN A 526 -2.09 -6.27 -10.06
N GLN A 527 -1.86 -4.98 -10.33
CA GLN A 527 -1.06 -4.14 -9.45
C GLN A 527 -1.95 -3.45 -8.41
N ARG A 528 -1.69 -3.73 -7.13
CA ARG A 528 -2.34 -3.15 -5.96
C ARG A 528 -1.72 -1.80 -5.64
N VAL A 529 -2.58 -0.85 -5.27
CA VAL A 529 -2.22 0.47 -4.77
C VAL A 529 -3.24 0.91 -3.74
N ARG A 530 -2.85 1.82 -2.85
CA ARG A 530 -3.83 2.48 -1.98
C ARG A 530 -4.69 3.44 -2.80
N LEU A 531 -5.99 3.43 -2.53
CA LEU A 531 -6.98 4.22 -3.23
C LEU A 531 -6.97 5.68 -2.76
N GLY A 532 -6.72 5.93 -1.47
CA GLY A 532 -6.85 7.27 -0.91
C GLY A 532 -8.23 7.89 -1.21
N SER A 533 -8.24 9.07 -1.81
CA SER A 533 -9.47 9.76 -2.25
C SER A 533 -9.94 9.36 -3.66
N ARG A 534 -9.25 8.45 -4.35
CA ARG A 534 -9.51 8.12 -5.77
C ARG A 534 -10.69 7.19 -5.96
N GLY A 535 -11.01 6.35 -4.97
CA GLY A 535 -12.11 5.38 -5.06
C GLY A 535 -12.44 4.69 -3.74
N GLN A 536 -13.51 3.91 -3.75
CA GLN A 536 -13.97 3.12 -2.61
C GLN A 536 -14.26 1.68 -3.05
N ASN A 537 -13.95 0.73 -2.18
CA ASN A 537 -14.22 -0.68 -2.40
C ASN A 537 -15.50 -1.11 -1.70
N ILE A 538 -16.21 -2.05 -2.31
CA ILE A 538 -17.50 -2.53 -1.85
C ILE A 538 -17.50 -4.05 -1.86
N SER A 539 -17.88 -4.66 -0.73
CA SER A 539 -18.01 -6.12 -0.65
C SER A 539 -19.19 -6.60 -1.50
N VAL A 540 -18.89 -7.38 -2.55
CA VAL A 540 -19.93 -7.92 -3.45
C VAL A 540 -20.81 -8.94 -2.73
N LEU A 541 -20.22 -9.76 -1.85
CA LEU A 541 -20.97 -10.66 -0.99
C LEU A 541 -21.96 -9.89 -0.09
N GLY A 542 -21.51 -8.79 0.53
CA GLY A 542 -22.36 -7.92 1.33
C GLY A 542 -23.55 -7.36 0.53
N LEU A 543 -23.30 -6.92 -0.71
CA LEU A 543 -24.35 -6.46 -1.63
C LEU A 543 -25.37 -7.55 -1.95
N PHE A 544 -24.92 -8.78 -2.24
CA PHE A 544 -25.81 -9.91 -2.52
C PHE A 544 -26.65 -10.31 -1.32
N ILE A 545 -26.05 -10.39 -0.11
CA ILE A 545 -26.77 -10.71 1.12
C ILE A 545 -27.84 -9.66 1.40
N LEU A 546 -27.49 -8.37 1.35
CA LEU A 546 -28.47 -7.30 1.58
C LEU A 546 -29.60 -7.32 0.56
N SER A 547 -29.27 -7.47 -0.73
CA SER A 547 -30.27 -7.52 -1.80
C SER A 547 -31.20 -8.74 -1.63
N GLY A 548 -30.64 -9.89 -1.25
CA GLY A 548 -31.39 -11.10 -0.96
C GLY A 548 -32.33 -10.94 0.24
N VAL A 549 -31.84 -10.37 1.35
CA VAL A 549 -32.66 -10.10 2.54
C VAL A 549 -33.80 -9.13 2.20
N ALA A 550 -33.52 -8.06 1.44
CA ALA A 550 -34.54 -7.11 1.01
C ALA A 550 -35.61 -7.75 0.11
N PHE A 551 -35.19 -8.60 -0.83
CA PHE A 551 -36.12 -9.35 -1.68
C PHE A 551 -37.02 -10.27 -0.84
N LEU A 552 -36.43 -11.04 0.08
CA LEU A 552 -37.17 -11.95 0.95
C LEU A 552 -38.13 -11.21 1.89
N SER A 553 -37.71 -10.07 2.48
CA SER A 553 -38.58 -9.27 3.33
C SER A 553 -39.76 -8.68 2.56
N LEU A 554 -39.52 -8.19 1.34
CA LEU A 554 -40.56 -7.63 0.49
C LEU A 554 -41.54 -8.70 0.00
N ALA A 555 -41.02 -9.85 -0.45
CA ALA A 555 -41.84 -10.99 -0.87
C ALA A 555 -42.70 -11.51 0.29
N SER A 556 -42.13 -11.62 1.49
CA SER A 556 -42.85 -12.00 2.71
C SER A 556 -43.99 -11.03 3.01
N LYS A 557 -43.74 -9.71 2.97
CA LYS A 557 -44.79 -8.69 3.12
C LYS A 557 -45.92 -8.87 2.12
N ILE A 558 -45.59 -9.01 0.83
CA ILE A 558 -46.59 -9.15 -0.24
C ILE A 558 -47.42 -10.43 -0.04
N LEU A 559 -46.78 -11.56 0.23
CA LEU A 559 -47.44 -12.85 0.44
C LEU A 559 -48.33 -12.83 1.69
N LEU A 560 -47.86 -12.26 2.80
CA LEU A 560 -48.63 -12.14 4.04
C LEU A 560 -49.84 -11.21 3.86
N CYS A 561 -49.68 -10.05 3.21
CA CYS A 561 -50.81 -9.18 2.91
C CYS A 561 -51.82 -9.86 1.97
N TRP A 562 -51.34 -10.53 0.92
CA TRP A 562 -52.19 -11.28 0.00
C TRP A 562 -52.96 -12.40 0.71
N TRP A 563 -52.30 -13.13 1.62
CA TRP A 563 -52.92 -14.18 2.40
C TRP A 563 -53.98 -13.61 3.35
N ALA A 564 -53.68 -12.51 4.04
CA ALA A 564 -54.62 -11.81 4.91
C ALA A 564 -55.88 -11.34 4.17
N ASP A 565 -55.73 -10.85 2.93
CA ASP A 565 -56.84 -10.35 2.12
C ASP A 565 -57.70 -11.46 1.50
N ARG A 566 -57.08 -12.57 1.04
CA ARG A 566 -57.79 -13.61 0.26
C ARG A 566 -58.19 -14.86 1.03
N LYS A 567 -57.39 -15.32 2.00
CA LYS A 567 -57.64 -16.56 2.75
C LYS A 567 -57.44 -16.38 4.26
N PRO A 568 -58.18 -15.45 4.89
CA PRO A 568 -58.14 -15.34 6.34
C PRO A 568 -58.68 -16.61 7.00
N PRO A 569 -58.24 -16.93 8.22
CA PRO A 569 -58.61 -18.17 8.91
C PRO A 569 -60.11 -18.28 9.28
N SER A 570 -60.88 -17.19 9.21
CA SER A 570 -62.35 -17.21 9.30
C SER A 570 -62.98 -16.00 8.58
N ASP A 571 -64.23 -16.13 8.14
CA ASP A 571 -64.98 -15.04 7.50
C ASP A 571 -65.17 -13.84 8.45
N GLU A 572 -65.38 -14.06 9.75
CA GLU A 572 -65.45 -12.99 10.76
C GLU A 572 -64.14 -12.19 10.88
N LYS A 573 -62.98 -12.87 10.77
CA LYS A 573 -61.67 -12.20 10.78
C LYS A 573 -61.44 -11.43 9.48
N LYS A 574 -61.96 -11.90 8.35
CA LYS A 574 -61.95 -11.19 7.07
C LYS A 574 -62.70 -9.87 7.16
N GLU A 575 -63.92 -9.94 7.68
CA GLU A 575 -64.81 -8.79 7.76
C GLU A 575 -64.24 -7.72 8.71
N ARG A 576 -63.71 -8.12 9.87
CA ARG A 576 -62.96 -7.21 10.77
C ARG A 576 -61.69 -6.68 10.14
N TRP A 577 -60.93 -7.51 9.41
CA TRP A 577 -59.81 -7.04 8.57
C TRP A 577 -60.31 -6.17 7.40
N GLN A 578 -61.59 -6.02 7.10
CA GLN A 578 -62.01 -4.99 6.13
C GLN A 578 -62.44 -3.72 6.86
N GLN A 579 -63.16 -3.87 7.98
CA GLN A 579 -63.69 -2.77 8.79
C GLN A 579 -62.61 -1.92 9.48
N ASP A 580 -61.55 -2.52 10.02
CA ASP A 580 -60.48 -1.79 10.73
C ASP A 580 -59.52 -1.02 9.78
N HIS A 581 -59.81 -1.01 8.47
CA HIS A 581 -59.03 -0.28 7.48
C HIS A 581 -59.36 1.22 7.51
N ILE A 582 -58.35 2.10 7.42
CA ILE A 582 -58.52 3.55 7.58
C ILE A 582 -59.65 4.17 6.73
N TRP A 583 -59.87 3.68 5.50
CA TRP A 583 -60.93 4.18 4.64
C TRP A 583 -62.33 3.85 5.16
N GLN A 584 -62.51 2.62 5.66
CA GLN A 584 -63.78 2.16 6.25
C GLN A 584 -64.05 2.89 7.57
N LEU A 585 -63.01 3.11 8.39
CA LEU A 585 -63.13 3.92 9.61
C LEU A 585 -63.52 5.38 9.32
N ARG A 586 -62.99 5.98 8.26
CA ARG A 586 -63.36 7.35 7.81
C ARG A 586 -64.76 7.45 7.22
N GLU A 587 -65.24 6.38 6.61
CA GLU A 587 -66.60 6.30 6.07
C GLU A 587 -67.62 6.10 7.19
N ALA A 588 -67.34 5.19 8.13
CA ALA A 588 -68.12 5.00 9.35
C ALA A 588 -68.22 6.28 10.19
N ALA A 589 -67.11 7.02 10.36
CA ALA A 589 -67.10 8.29 11.09
C ALA A 589 -67.94 9.39 10.40
N ARG A 590 -68.06 9.36 9.07
CA ARG A 590 -68.89 10.30 8.30
C ARG A 590 -70.39 9.96 8.33
N HIS A 591 -70.75 8.75 8.72
CA HIS A 591 -72.13 8.28 8.78
C HIS A 591 -72.69 8.22 10.20
N VAL A 592 -71.97 8.76 11.19
CA VAL A 592 -72.52 8.96 12.54
C VAL A 592 -73.54 10.12 12.48
N PRO A 593 -74.84 9.88 12.74
CA PRO A 593 -75.83 10.94 12.76
C PRO A 593 -75.57 11.89 13.95
N GLU A 594 -75.81 13.19 13.77
CA GLU A 594 -75.62 14.26 14.77
C GLU A 594 -76.45 14.11 16.07
N SER A 595 -77.25 13.05 16.23
CA SER A 595 -78.23 12.90 17.30
C SER A 595 -77.67 12.50 18.68
N THR A 596 -76.35 12.38 18.86
CA THR A 596 -75.73 11.99 20.15
C THR A 596 -74.98 13.11 20.89
N ARG A 597 -75.21 14.39 20.57
CA ARG A 597 -74.58 15.52 21.30
C ARG A 597 -75.40 16.11 22.45
N PHE A 598 -76.61 15.64 22.71
CA PHE A 598 -77.42 16.12 23.84
C PHE A 598 -78.13 14.96 24.51
N LEU A 599 -77.54 14.38 25.56
CA LEU A 599 -78.28 13.79 26.68
C LEU A 599 -77.29 13.56 27.84
N GLY A 600 -77.26 14.57 28.71
CA GLY A 600 -76.49 14.62 29.95
C GLY A 600 -76.85 15.88 30.74
N GLN A 601 -78.15 16.11 30.95
CA GLN A 601 -78.68 17.17 31.84
C GLN A 601 -78.47 16.80 33.31
N GLY A 602 -78.27 17.80 34.18
CA GLY A 602 -78.55 17.66 35.61
C GLY A 602 -77.91 18.69 36.54
N ASN A 603 -78.64 19.78 36.79
CA ASN A 603 -78.77 20.54 38.05
C ASN A 603 -77.58 20.61 39.04
N TYR A 604 -77.08 21.83 39.27
CA TYR A 604 -76.73 22.30 40.62
C TYR A 604 -77.26 23.72 40.83
N ALA A 605 -77.93 23.90 41.96
CA ALA A 605 -78.49 25.16 42.44
C ALA A 605 -77.38 26.10 42.96
N GLN A 606 -77.40 27.36 42.53
CA GLN A 606 -77.61 28.55 43.35
C GLN A 606 -77.85 29.76 42.45
#